data_AF-A0A972D4U5-F1
#
_entry.id   AF-A0A972D4U5-F1
#
_cell.length_a   1.000
_cell.length_b   1.000
_cell.length_c   1.000
_cell.angle_alpha   90.00
_cell.angle_beta   90.00
_cell.angle_gamma   90.00
#
_symmetry.space_group_name_H-M   'P 1'
#
loop_
_entity.id
_entity.type
_entity.pdbx_description
1 polymer ?
#
loop_
_entity_poly.entity_id
_entity_poly.type
_entity_poly.pdbx_seq_one_letter_code
_entity_poly.pdbx_strand_id
1 'polypeptide(L)'
;MAGKRKNPWLDPNKEGRTKGRRAKRYCARCGNTVRQSRILKAYNLCEFCVQAMIQKKEKNWVCLGCGRFAPEEVRVGKGYCRQCLCPACGQPDPPAMRKFGLCLDCAEKAGVFCLRCGREAPAQVRKNKGYCDRCVKPVHRMDKQK
;
A
#
# COMPACT_ATOMS: atom_id res chain seq x y z
N MET A 1 -9.85 5.27 24.74
CA MET A 1 -8.72 4.36 25.05
C MET A 1 -8.37 3.54 23.82
N ALA A 2 -7.30 3.87 23.10
CA ALA A 2 -6.84 3.06 21.96
C ALA A 2 -6.24 1.76 22.51
N GLY A 3 -7.05 0.70 22.60
CA GLY A 3 -6.61 -0.62 23.06
C GLY A 3 -5.35 -1.05 22.30
N LYS A 4 -4.30 -1.46 23.03
CA LYS A 4 -3.02 -1.93 22.45
C LYS A 4 -3.31 -2.85 21.27
N ARG A 5 -2.95 -2.43 20.05
CA ARG A 5 -3.12 -3.23 18.83
C ARG A 5 -2.44 -4.57 19.06
N LYS A 6 -3.23 -5.64 19.17
CA LYS A 6 -2.71 -6.98 19.41
C LYS A 6 -1.87 -7.39 18.20
N ASN A 7 -0.62 -7.83 18.44
CA ASN A 7 0.25 -8.32 17.37
C ASN A 7 -0.49 -9.42 16.56
N PRO A 8 -0.65 -9.26 15.24
CA PRO A 8 -1.38 -10.21 14.41
C PRO A 8 -0.65 -11.55 14.25
N TRP A 9 0.64 -11.60 14.57
CA TRP A 9 1.45 -12.82 14.51
C TRP A 9 1.42 -13.58 15.83
N LEU A 10 1.39 -14.90 15.74
CA LEU A 10 1.72 -15.81 16.84
C LEU A 10 3.23 -15.95 16.90
N ASP A 11 3.75 -15.85 18.12
CA ASP A 11 5.16 -15.94 18.40
C ASP A 11 5.53 -17.40 18.68
N PRO A 12 6.55 -17.97 17.99
CA PRO A 12 7.12 -19.28 18.27
C PRO A 12 7.36 -19.54 19.75
N ASN A 13 7.85 -18.52 20.47
CA ASN A 13 8.22 -18.63 21.88
C ASN A 13 7.01 -18.69 22.83
N LYS A 14 5.79 -18.53 22.32
CA LYS A 14 4.54 -18.58 23.09
C LYS A 14 3.71 -19.83 22.84
N GLU A 15 4.13 -20.70 21.91
CA GLU A 15 3.45 -21.97 21.67
C GLU A 15 3.65 -22.92 22.88
N GLY A 16 2.58 -23.60 23.31
CA GLY A 16 2.60 -24.51 24.46
C GLY A 16 2.38 -23.86 25.83
N ARG A 17 2.52 -22.53 25.98
CA ARG A 17 2.21 -21.81 27.24
C ARG A 17 0.72 -21.53 27.46
N THR A 18 -0.12 -21.81 26.47
CA THR A 18 -1.58 -21.60 26.54
C THR A 18 -2.31 -22.92 26.27
N LYS A 19 -3.19 -23.33 27.19
CA LYS A 19 -4.06 -24.52 27.03
C LYS A 19 -5.22 -24.24 26.05
N GLY A 20 -5.58 -25.19 25.18
CA GLY A 20 -6.77 -25.15 24.29
C GLY A 20 -6.47 -25.20 22.77
N ARG A 21 -7.50 -25.02 21.92
CA ARG A 21 -7.40 -25.07 20.41
C ARG A 21 -6.32 -24.16 19.80
N ARG A 22 -5.83 -23.16 20.56
CA ARG A 22 -4.80 -22.21 20.13
C ARG A 22 -3.37 -22.77 20.20
N ALA A 23 -3.16 -23.91 20.86
CA ALA A 23 -1.84 -24.51 21.08
C ALA A 23 -1.28 -25.30 19.89
N LYS A 24 -2.11 -25.61 18.87
CA LYS A 24 -1.74 -26.41 17.69
C LYS A 24 -2.11 -25.69 16.40
N ARG A 25 -1.63 -24.46 16.21
CA ARG A 25 -1.85 -23.74 14.95
C ARG A 25 -0.73 -24.09 13.97
N TYR A 26 -1.13 -24.30 12.72
CA TYR A 26 -0.22 -24.59 11.62
C TYR A 26 -0.55 -23.71 10.43
N CYS A 27 0.41 -23.58 9.52
CA CYS A 27 0.21 -22.90 8.25
C CYS A 27 -0.71 -23.73 7.36
N ALA A 28 -1.82 -23.14 6.91
CA ALA A 28 -2.79 -23.78 6.03
C ALA A 28 -2.21 -24.12 4.64
N ARG A 29 -1.08 -23.52 4.24
CA ARG A 29 -0.47 -23.71 2.92
C ARG A 29 0.67 -24.73 2.92
N CYS A 30 1.52 -24.73 3.95
CA CYS A 30 2.71 -25.60 4.00
C CYS A 30 2.77 -26.52 5.23
N GLY A 31 1.83 -26.42 6.16
CA GLY A 31 1.80 -27.26 7.37
C GLY A 31 2.75 -26.84 8.50
N ASN A 32 3.63 -25.84 8.28
CA ASN A 32 4.56 -25.38 9.33
C ASN A 32 3.84 -25.01 10.63
N THR A 33 4.40 -25.44 11.76
CA THR A 33 3.86 -25.15 13.09
C THR A 33 4.37 -23.81 13.63
N VAL A 34 3.80 -23.31 14.73
CA VAL A 34 4.25 -22.05 15.34
C VAL A 34 5.70 -22.17 15.86
N ARG A 35 6.16 -23.37 16.25
CA ARG A 35 7.57 -23.65 16.62
C ARG A 35 8.56 -23.32 15.52
N GLN A 36 8.17 -23.58 14.27
CA GLN A 36 9.06 -23.42 13.12
C GLN A 36 9.00 -22.01 12.53
N SER A 37 7.89 -21.28 12.71
CA SER A 37 7.68 -19.97 12.09
C SER A 37 6.55 -19.19 12.74
N ARG A 38 6.59 -17.85 12.65
CA ARG A 38 5.46 -17.03 13.08
C ARG A 38 4.23 -17.30 12.20
N ILE A 39 3.07 -17.54 12.83
CA ILE A 39 1.80 -17.78 12.13
C ILE A 39 0.88 -16.56 12.24
N LEU A 40 0.42 -16.05 11.10
CA LEU A 40 -0.56 -14.98 11.00
C LEU A 40 -1.94 -15.47 11.47
N LYS A 41 -2.48 -14.85 12.52
CA LYS A 41 -3.69 -15.34 13.20
C LYS A 41 -4.94 -15.35 12.33
N ALA A 42 -5.08 -14.38 11.44
CA ALA A 42 -6.29 -14.18 10.65
C ALA A 42 -6.47 -15.27 9.58
N TYR A 43 -5.38 -15.68 8.93
CA TYR A 43 -5.42 -16.60 7.77
C TYR A 43 -4.69 -17.92 8.01
N ASN A 44 -4.11 -18.14 9.19
CA ASN A 44 -3.27 -19.29 9.50
C ASN A 44 -2.17 -19.48 8.45
N LEU A 45 -1.40 -18.44 8.15
CA LEU A 45 -0.30 -18.49 7.19
C LEU A 45 1.02 -18.20 7.90
N CYS A 46 2.07 -18.97 7.62
CA CYS A 46 3.39 -18.66 8.14
C CYS A 46 4.03 -17.47 7.43
N GLU A 47 4.98 -16.82 8.11
CA GLU A 47 5.70 -15.67 7.57
C GLU A 47 6.39 -15.98 6.23
N PHE A 48 6.94 -17.20 6.06
CA PHE A 48 7.58 -17.62 4.81
C PHE A 48 6.57 -17.71 3.65
N CYS A 49 5.40 -18.31 3.87
CA CYS A 49 4.35 -18.34 2.86
C CYS A 49 3.87 -16.93 2.50
N VAL A 50 3.71 -16.05 3.50
CA VAL A 50 3.32 -14.65 3.25
C VAL A 50 4.39 -13.91 2.45
N GLN A 51 5.67 -14.08 2.78
CA GLN A 51 6.77 -13.48 2.02
C GLN A 51 6.82 -14.01 0.57
N ALA A 52 6.67 -15.33 0.38
CA ALA A 52 6.62 -15.92 -0.95
C ALA A 52 5.45 -15.37 -1.78
N MET A 53 4.28 -15.16 -1.16
CA MET A 53 3.14 -14.52 -1.83
C MET A 53 3.43 -13.06 -2.23
N ILE A 54 4.08 -12.31 -1.35
CA ILE A 54 4.48 -10.92 -1.61
C ILE A 54 5.44 -10.85 -2.79
N GLN A 55 6.47 -11.70 -2.79
CA GLN A 55 7.46 -11.77 -3.88
C GLN A 55 6.81 -12.14 -5.22
N LYS A 56 5.89 -13.11 -5.21
CA LYS A 56 5.16 -13.55 -6.40
C LYS A 56 4.01 -12.61 -6.80
N LYS A 57 3.70 -11.59 -5.99
CA LYS A 57 2.52 -10.71 -6.14
C LYS A 57 1.23 -11.48 -6.44
N GLU A 58 0.92 -12.47 -5.59
CA GLU A 58 -0.25 -13.33 -5.81
C GLU A 58 -1.56 -12.49 -5.74
N LYS A 59 -2.27 -12.38 -6.88
CA LYS A 59 -3.37 -11.42 -7.14
C LYS A 59 -4.48 -11.38 -6.06
N ASN A 60 -4.74 -12.49 -5.39
CA ASN A 60 -5.81 -12.60 -4.37
C ASN A 60 -5.36 -12.30 -2.94
N TRP A 61 -4.06 -12.07 -2.74
CA TRP A 61 -3.45 -11.87 -1.42
C TRP A 61 -2.68 -10.55 -1.34
N VAL A 62 -2.09 -10.13 -2.46
CA VAL A 62 -1.10 -9.05 -2.50
C VAL A 62 -1.51 -8.03 -3.56
N CYS A 63 -1.38 -6.76 -3.20
CA CYS A 63 -1.65 -5.66 -4.12
C CYS A 63 -0.63 -5.68 -5.25
N LEU A 64 -1.10 -5.75 -6.50
CA LEU A 64 -0.24 -5.74 -7.69
C LEU A 64 0.59 -4.45 -7.80
N GLY A 65 0.02 -3.32 -7.38
CA GLY A 65 0.66 -2.01 -7.42
C GLY A 65 1.77 -1.82 -6.38
N CYS A 66 1.45 -1.97 -5.09
CA CYS A 66 2.39 -1.67 -4.01
C CYS A 66 3.06 -2.88 -3.36
N GLY A 67 2.66 -4.12 -3.70
CA GLY A 67 3.21 -5.34 -3.09
C GLY A 67 2.76 -5.59 -1.65
N ARG A 68 1.81 -4.79 -1.13
CA ARG A 68 1.29 -4.96 0.23
C ARG A 68 0.41 -6.22 0.33
N PHE A 69 0.63 -7.02 1.36
CA PHE A 69 -0.26 -8.13 1.72
C PHE A 69 -1.56 -7.56 2.32
N ALA A 70 -2.65 -7.65 1.56
CA ALA A 70 -3.95 -7.08 1.92
C ALA A 70 -5.09 -7.88 1.26
N PRO A 71 -5.27 -9.18 1.61
CA PRO A 71 -6.18 -10.10 0.93
C PRO A 71 -7.63 -9.59 0.83
N GLU A 72 -8.14 -8.99 1.90
CA GLU A 72 -9.51 -8.45 1.91
C GLU A 72 -9.67 -7.25 0.96
N GLU A 73 -8.70 -6.34 0.95
CA GLU A 73 -8.74 -5.17 0.08
C GLU A 73 -8.57 -5.57 -1.38
N VAL A 74 -7.63 -6.47 -1.70
CA VAL A 74 -7.35 -6.86 -3.09
C VAL A 74 -8.47 -7.71 -3.69
N ARG A 75 -9.21 -8.48 -2.89
CA ARG A 75 -10.38 -9.22 -3.37
C ARG A 75 -11.48 -8.28 -3.85
N VAL A 76 -11.78 -7.24 -3.07
CA VAL A 76 -12.76 -6.22 -3.45
C VAL A 76 -12.23 -5.34 -4.59
N GLY A 77 -10.95 -4.97 -4.49
CA GLY A 77 -10.24 -4.09 -5.42
C GLY A 77 -9.68 -4.77 -6.68
N LYS A 78 -10.15 -5.97 -7.04
CA LYS A 78 -9.75 -6.73 -8.24
C LYS A 78 -8.22 -6.90 -8.42
N GLY A 79 -7.48 -7.02 -7.32
CA GLY A 79 -6.02 -7.16 -7.29
C GLY A 79 -5.25 -5.96 -6.72
N TYR A 80 -5.94 -4.89 -6.33
CA TYR A 80 -5.33 -3.68 -5.77
C TYR A 80 -5.85 -3.36 -4.37
N CYS A 81 -4.98 -2.88 -3.50
CA CYS A 81 -5.39 -2.38 -2.19
C CYS A 81 -6.05 -0.99 -2.32
N ARG A 82 -6.76 -0.55 -1.29
CA ARG A 82 -7.48 0.74 -1.28
C ARG A 82 -6.55 1.93 -1.48
N GLN A 83 -5.28 1.81 -1.08
CA GLN A 83 -4.27 2.86 -1.26
C GLN A 83 -3.79 3.00 -2.71
N CYS A 84 -4.06 2.01 -3.57
CA CYS A 84 -3.69 2.05 -4.98
C CYS A 84 -4.89 2.30 -5.90
N LEU A 85 -6.10 2.37 -5.35
CA LEU A 85 -7.33 2.64 -6.07
C LEU A 85 -7.73 4.09 -5.86
N CYS A 86 -8.09 4.77 -6.95
CA CYS A 86 -8.63 6.12 -6.87
C CYS A 86 -9.95 6.11 -6.08
N PRO A 87 -10.09 6.90 -5.00
CA PRO A 87 -11.33 6.95 -4.23
C PRO A 87 -12.49 7.54 -5.03
N ALA A 88 -12.21 8.35 -6.07
CA ALA A 88 -13.24 9.00 -6.87
C ALA A 88 -13.81 8.11 -7.99
N CYS A 89 -12.97 7.36 -8.70
CA CYS A 89 -13.40 6.56 -9.86
C CYS A 89 -13.15 5.05 -9.72
N GLY A 90 -12.50 4.61 -8.65
CA GLY A 90 -12.18 3.21 -8.40
C GLY A 90 -11.10 2.62 -9.32
N GLN A 91 -10.48 3.41 -10.20
CA GLN A 91 -9.43 2.92 -11.10
C GLN A 91 -8.08 2.76 -10.38
N PRO A 92 -7.30 1.72 -10.69
CA PRO A 92 -5.97 1.54 -10.14
C PRO A 92 -4.96 2.45 -10.86
N ASP A 93 -4.30 3.32 -10.11
CA ASP A 93 -3.17 4.11 -10.61
C ASP A 93 -2.12 4.26 -9.50
N PRO A 94 -1.34 3.21 -9.21
CA PRO A 94 -0.42 3.20 -8.07
C PRO A 94 0.60 4.36 -8.07
N PRO A 95 1.20 4.77 -9.21
CA PRO A 95 2.08 5.93 -9.27
C PRO A 95 1.39 7.24 -8.90
N ALA A 96 0.22 7.54 -9.49
CA ALA A 96 -0.49 8.78 -9.22
C ALA A 96 -1.07 8.83 -7.81
N MET A 97 -1.61 7.70 -7.33
CA MET A 97 -2.17 7.58 -5.97
C MET A 97 -1.17 7.95 -4.87
N ARG A 98 0.11 7.59 -5.03
CA ARG A 98 1.17 7.95 -4.08
C ARG A 98 1.47 9.45 -4.05
N LYS A 99 1.18 10.14 -5.16
CA LYS A 99 1.56 11.53 -5.39
C LYS A 99 0.42 12.50 -5.13
N PHE A 100 -0.80 12.14 -5.50
CA PHE A 100 -1.99 12.99 -5.46
C PHE A 100 -3.11 12.45 -4.57
N GLY A 101 -3.06 11.17 -4.17
CA GLY A 101 -4.20 10.50 -3.54
C GLY A 101 -5.37 10.22 -4.48
N LEU A 102 -5.21 10.47 -5.78
CA LEU A 102 -6.17 10.24 -6.87
C LEU A 102 -5.43 9.62 -8.07
N CYS A 103 -6.17 8.97 -8.98
CA CYS A 103 -5.61 8.67 -10.30
C CYS A 103 -5.33 9.97 -11.07
N LEU A 104 -4.47 9.89 -12.09
CA LEU A 104 -4.07 11.06 -12.87
C LEU A 104 -5.28 11.82 -13.44
N ASP A 105 -6.21 11.12 -14.08
CA ASP A 105 -7.41 11.74 -14.67
C ASP A 105 -8.26 12.50 -13.64
N CYS A 106 -8.43 11.94 -12.44
CA CYS A 106 -9.18 12.60 -11.38
C CYS A 106 -8.40 13.77 -10.76
N ALA A 107 -7.07 13.67 -10.66
CA ALA A 107 -6.21 14.75 -10.20
C ALA A 107 -6.22 15.94 -11.18
N GLU A 108 -6.20 15.67 -12.49
CA GLU A 108 -6.32 16.67 -13.55
C GLU A 108 -7.68 17.38 -13.50
N LYS A 109 -8.77 16.61 -13.40
CA LYS A 109 -10.13 17.17 -13.29
C LYS A 109 -10.33 17.98 -12.01
N ALA A 110 -9.73 17.57 -10.90
CA ALA A 110 -9.81 18.31 -9.65
C ALA A 110 -9.12 19.69 -9.78
N GLY A 111 -8.03 19.78 -10.54
CA GLY A 111 -7.31 21.05 -10.75
C GLY A 111 -6.69 21.63 -9.48
N VAL A 112 -6.45 20.79 -8.47
CA VAL A 112 -5.92 21.17 -7.15
C VAL A 112 -4.42 20.91 -7.04
N PHE A 113 -3.94 19.85 -7.68
CA PHE A 113 -2.56 19.37 -7.55
C PHE A 113 -1.71 19.74 -8.75
N CYS A 114 -0.43 20.06 -8.52
CA CYS A 114 0.55 20.19 -9.59
C CYS A 114 0.86 18.83 -10.19
N LEU A 115 0.52 18.60 -11.45
CA LEU A 115 0.69 17.32 -12.16
C LEU A 115 2.14 16.84 -12.19
N ARG A 116 3.11 17.76 -12.08
CA ARG A 116 4.54 17.42 -12.05
C ARG A 116 5.06 17.01 -10.68
N CYS A 117 4.67 17.66 -9.58
CA CYS A 117 5.27 17.41 -8.26
C CYS A 117 4.30 16.90 -7.18
N GLY A 118 2.99 16.89 -7.44
CA GLY A 118 1.99 16.42 -6.47
C GLY A 118 1.59 17.43 -5.42
N ARG A 119 2.27 18.58 -5.35
CA ARG A 119 1.96 19.62 -4.38
C ARG A 119 0.57 20.20 -4.67
N GLU A 120 -0.25 20.28 -3.64
CA GLU A 120 -1.50 21.02 -3.64
C GLU A 120 -1.21 22.52 -3.80
N ALA A 121 -1.73 23.11 -4.88
CA ALA A 121 -1.52 24.51 -5.23
C ALA A 121 -2.64 25.02 -6.15
N PRO A 122 -3.91 25.02 -5.72
CA PRO A 122 -5.07 25.24 -6.60
C PRO A 122 -5.00 26.56 -7.37
N ALA A 123 -4.58 27.65 -6.73
CA ALA A 123 -4.44 28.95 -7.39
C ALA A 123 -3.36 28.94 -8.49
N GLN A 124 -2.21 28.31 -8.22
CA GLN A 124 -1.10 28.22 -9.17
C GLN A 124 -1.42 27.27 -10.32
N VAL A 125 -2.05 26.14 -10.02
CA VAL A 125 -2.45 25.11 -10.99
C VAL A 125 -3.48 25.66 -11.97
N ARG A 126 -4.45 26.46 -11.50
CA ARG A 126 -5.39 27.18 -12.36
C ARG A 126 -4.70 28.19 -13.28
N LYS A 127 -3.78 28.98 -12.73
CA LYS A 127 -3.01 29.98 -13.49
C LYS A 127 -2.11 29.33 -14.54
N ASN A 128 -1.44 28.24 -14.18
CA ASN A 128 -0.38 27.62 -14.98
C ASN A 128 -0.81 26.29 -15.61
N LYS A 129 -2.10 26.10 -15.94
CA LYS A 129 -2.64 24.94 -16.67
C LYS A 129 -2.20 23.58 -16.12
N GLY A 130 -2.31 23.36 -14.81
CA GLY A 130 -1.97 22.07 -14.20
C GLY A 130 -0.69 22.05 -13.34
N TYR A 131 0.05 23.16 -13.25
CA TYR A 131 1.39 23.16 -12.64
C TYR A 131 1.57 24.23 -11.55
N CYS A 132 2.44 23.97 -10.58
CA CYS A 132 2.86 24.98 -9.61
C CYS A 132 3.95 25.88 -10.19
N ASP A 133 4.13 27.08 -9.62
CA ASP A 133 5.11 28.07 -10.12
C ASP A 133 6.53 27.50 -10.17
N ARG A 134 6.89 26.65 -9.19
CA ARG A 134 8.20 25.98 -9.14
C ARG A 134 8.42 25.05 -10.33
N CYS A 135 7.37 24.41 -10.82
CA CYS A 135 7.45 23.42 -11.90
C CYS A 135 7.35 24.05 -13.30
N VAL A 136 6.79 25.27 -13.39
CA VAL A 136 6.67 26.04 -14.64
C VAL A 136 7.88 26.93 -14.88
N LYS A 137 8.56 27.40 -13.83
CA LYS A 137 9.78 28.17 -14.00
C LYS A 137 10.79 27.36 -14.83
N PRO A 138 11.19 27.84 -16.03
CA PRO A 138 12.36 27.29 -16.68
C PRO A 138 13.54 27.47 -15.73
N VAL A 139 14.45 26.49 -15.68
CA VAL A 139 15.69 26.59 -14.94
C VAL A 139 16.58 27.65 -15.63
N HIS A 140 16.29 28.93 -15.44
CA HIS A 140 17.26 29.99 -15.74
C HIS A 140 18.30 30.01 -14.62
N ARG A 141 19.22 29.04 -14.65
CA ARG A 141 20.49 29.07 -13.90
C ARG A 141 21.56 28.27 -14.65
N MET A 142 21.83 28.67 -15.88
CA MET A 142 23.19 28.68 -16.43
C MET A 142 23.32 29.98 -17.24
N ASP A 143 24.51 30.56 -17.23
CA ASP A 143 24.90 31.81 -17.91
C ASP A 143 24.57 33.13 -17.22
N LYS A 144 25.40 33.46 -16.22
CA LYS A 144 26.26 34.67 -16.25
C LYS A 144 26.94 34.84 -14.89
N GLN A 145 28.22 34.50 -14.84
CA GLN A 145 29.24 35.47 -14.46
C GLN A 145 30.57 34.98 -14.99
N LYS A 146 31.02 35.72 -15.99
CA LYS A 146 32.32 35.69 -16.64
C LYS A 146 33.25 36.56 -15.81
#